data_AF-A0A7W0VME2-F1
#
_entry.id   AF-A0A7W0VME2-F1
#
_cell.length_a   1.000
_cell.length_b   1.000
_cell.length_c   1.000
_cell.angle_alpha   90.00
_cell.angle_beta   90.00
_cell.angle_gamma   90.00
#
_symmetry.space_group_name_H-M   'P 1'
#
loop_
_entity.id
_entity.type
_entity.pdbx_description
1 polymer ?
#
loop_
_entity_poly.entity_id
_entity_poly.type
_entity_poly.pdbx_seq_one_letter_code
_entity_poly.pdbx_strand_id
1 'polypeptide(L)'
;MRRGRLFAVSIVCAAACAAAGKDNGNGGDPIDAPTGGGDPDSGGGGMDSSVTTDAPMADAAPVTITLTQNTGTSIGSNNSIACGNPDGTTAENSWYRVFRLADHGVVGGLRVTAVSFGVQEALGLPNVQIKIGTYSGNLVPPPAQLDTGLITPLTSATFAVPNTANTAPTSVTVPITANVPALSQMIVEIFSPDMNGTSKYFYLGGNATGESKPGYLRAPTGACATPQPRSTTALGFPTSHLFITVAGTH
;
A
#
# COMPACT_ATOMS: atom_id res chain seq x y z
N MET A 1 47.18 25.14 7.93
CA MET A 1 48.26 24.49 7.15
C MET A 1 47.71 23.21 6.53
N ARG A 2 48.10 22.95 5.26
CA ARG A 2 47.73 21.85 4.34
C ARG A 2 47.62 20.47 5.03
N ARG A 3 46.74 19.54 4.64
CA ARG A 3 46.69 18.70 3.40
C ARG A 3 45.35 17.93 3.48
N GLY A 4 44.48 17.74 2.47
CA GLY A 4 44.69 17.54 1.03
C GLY A 4 44.87 16.06 0.71
N ARG A 5 43.80 15.27 0.51
CA ARG A 5 43.83 13.98 -0.21
C ARG A 5 42.53 13.72 -0.99
N LEU A 6 42.66 13.90 -2.30
CA LEU A 6 41.87 13.37 -3.41
C LEU A 6 41.88 11.83 -3.37
N PHE A 7 40.76 11.16 -3.66
CA PHE A 7 40.78 9.79 -4.20
C PHE A 7 39.65 9.57 -5.21
N ALA A 8 40.08 9.52 -6.47
CA ALA A 8 39.69 8.68 -7.61
C ALA A 8 38.23 8.18 -7.76
N VAL A 9 37.61 8.70 -8.82
CA VAL A 9 36.48 8.12 -9.57
C VAL A 9 36.97 6.93 -10.40
N SER A 10 36.24 5.81 -10.36
CA SER A 10 36.38 4.73 -11.35
C SER A 10 35.00 4.37 -11.91
N ILE A 11 34.82 4.71 -13.18
CA ILE A 11 33.72 4.33 -14.05
C ILE A 11 34.05 2.95 -14.63
N VAL A 12 33.13 1.99 -14.48
CA VAL A 12 33.15 0.74 -15.26
C VAL A 12 31.83 0.66 -16.01
N CYS A 13 31.88 0.98 -17.30
CA CYS A 13 30.88 0.57 -18.28
C CYS A 13 31.25 -0.82 -18.80
N ALA A 14 30.32 -1.77 -18.71
CA ALA A 14 30.33 -2.97 -19.53
C ALA A 14 28.95 -3.14 -20.17
N ALA A 15 28.96 -3.20 -21.50
CA ALA A 15 27.81 -3.32 -22.36
C ALA A 15 27.63 -4.76 -22.86
N ALA A 16 26.41 -5.04 -23.33
CA ALA A 16 26.01 -6.07 -24.30
C ALA A 16 25.88 -7.52 -23.76
N CYS A 17 24.95 -8.38 -24.20
CA CYS A 17 24.09 -8.40 -25.39
C CYS A 17 22.71 -9.00 -25.04
N ALA A 18 21.66 -8.50 -25.72
CA ALA A 18 20.37 -9.17 -25.82
C ALA A 18 20.39 -10.21 -26.95
N ALA A 19 19.85 -11.41 -26.70
CA ALA A 19 19.56 -12.39 -27.74
C ALA A 19 18.04 -12.64 -27.75
N ALA A 20 17.36 -12.13 -28.78
CA ALA A 20 15.95 -12.39 -29.03
C ALA A 20 15.84 -13.57 -30.02
N GLY A 21 15.24 -14.67 -29.56
CA GLY A 21 14.87 -15.80 -30.42
C GLY A 21 13.64 -15.46 -31.25
N LYS A 22 13.73 -15.70 -32.57
CA LYS A 22 12.59 -15.68 -33.49
C LYS A 22 11.91 -17.05 -33.45
N ASP A 23 10.63 -17.07 -33.08
CA ASP A 23 9.76 -18.22 -33.27
C ASP A 23 9.23 -18.20 -34.72
N ASN A 24 9.37 -19.32 -35.42
CA ASN A 24 8.89 -19.53 -36.78
C ASN A 24 7.65 -20.44 -36.69
N GLY A 25 6.49 -19.84 -36.44
CA GLY A 25 5.20 -20.51 -36.54
C GLY A 25 4.86 -20.83 -37.99
N ASN A 26 5.05 -22.10 -38.38
CA ASN A 26 4.72 -22.65 -39.68
C ASN A 26 3.34 -23.33 -39.65
N GLY A 27 2.53 -23.05 -40.68
CA GLY A 27 1.61 -24.03 -41.26
C GLY A 27 0.27 -24.19 -40.57
N GLY A 28 -0.73 -23.43 -41.01
CA GLY A 28 -2.13 -23.80 -40.85
C GLY A 28 -2.46 -24.95 -41.79
N ASP A 29 -2.99 -26.03 -41.22
CA ASP A 29 -3.61 -27.11 -41.97
C ASP A 29 -5.03 -26.70 -42.41
N PRO A 30 -5.43 -26.95 -43.67
CA PRO A 30 -6.79 -26.74 -44.13
C PRO A 30 -7.69 -27.86 -43.57
N ILE A 31 -8.72 -27.48 -42.81
CA ILE A 31 -9.80 -28.39 -42.42
C ILE A 31 -10.68 -28.63 -43.64
N ASP A 32 -10.61 -29.86 -44.15
CA ASP A 32 -11.48 -30.41 -45.18
C ASP A 32 -12.96 -30.35 -44.76
N ALA A 33 -13.79 -29.90 -45.70
CA ALA A 33 -15.23 -29.89 -45.62
C ALA A 33 -15.80 -31.31 -45.83
N PRO A 34 -16.79 -31.75 -45.04
CA PRO A 34 -17.70 -32.78 -45.48
C PRO A 34 -18.88 -32.13 -46.22
N THR A 35 -18.96 -32.41 -47.51
CA THR A 35 -20.18 -32.28 -48.31
C THR A 35 -21.25 -33.22 -47.75
N GLY A 36 -22.14 -32.68 -46.91
CA GLY A 36 -23.37 -33.34 -46.48
C GLY A 36 -24.52 -32.88 -47.36
N GLY A 37 -24.95 -33.75 -48.28
CA GLY A 37 -26.25 -33.63 -48.93
C GLY A 37 -27.37 -33.93 -47.94
N GLY A 38 -28.43 -33.13 -47.97
CA GLY A 38 -29.65 -33.31 -47.20
C GLY A 38 -30.82 -32.65 -47.91
N ASP A 39 -31.88 -33.44 -48.11
CA ASP A 39 -33.08 -33.25 -48.91
C ASP A 39 -33.91 -31.97 -48.69
N PRO A 40 -34.76 -31.59 -49.67
CA PRO A 40 -35.83 -30.63 -49.49
C PRO A 40 -37.13 -31.30 -48.98
N ASP A 41 -37.97 -30.47 -48.34
CA ASP A 41 -39.35 -30.71 -47.86
C ASP A 41 -39.56 -31.54 -46.60
N SER A 42 -40.08 -30.89 -45.54
CA SER A 42 -41.47 -31.07 -45.10
C SER A 42 -41.79 -30.28 -43.83
N GLY A 43 -42.95 -29.60 -43.83
CA GLY A 43 -43.91 -29.67 -42.72
C GLY A 43 -43.70 -28.77 -41.51
N GLY A 44 -44.62 -27.82 -41.32
CA GLY A 44 -44.69 -26.96 -40.14
C GLY A 44 -44.95 -27.70 -38.83
N GLY A 45 -44.48 -27.08 -37.75
CA GLY A 45 -44.80 -27.42 -36.37
C GLY A 45 -44.23 -26.32 -35.48
N GLY A 46 -45.10 -25.49 -34.91
CA GLY A 46 -44.70 -24.39 -34.05
C GLY A 46 -43.85 -24.88 -32.88
N MET A 47 -42.60 -24.41 -32.82
CA MET A 47 -41.81 -24.46 -31.61
C MET A 47 -41.95 -23.12 -30.92
N ASP A 48 -42.71 -23.14 -29.82
CA ASP A 48 -42.73 -22.12 -28.79
C ASP A 48 -41.28 -21.82 -28.39
N SER A 49 -40.76 -20.70 -28.89
CA SER A 49 -39.49 -20.15 -28.50
C SER A 49 -39.67 -19.64 -27.09
N SER A 50 -39.49 -20.53 -26.12
CA SER A 50 -39.34 -20.15 -24.73
C SER A 50 -38.05 -19.34 -24.64
N VAL A 51 -38.21 -18.03 -24.81
CA VAL A 51 -37.22 -17.03 -24.44
C VAL A 51 -37.01 -17.21 -22.94
N THR A 52 -36.06 -18.07 -22.59
CA THR A 52 -35.47 -18.10 -21.25
C THR A 52 -34.82 -16.74 -21.10
N THR A 53 -35.57 -15.83 -20.51
CA THR A 53 -35.08 -14.50 -20.18
C THR A 53 -34.04 -14.75 -19.11
N ASP A 54 -32.77 -14.84 -19.50
CA ASP A 54 -31.65 -14.93 -18.57
C ASP A 54 -31.76 -13.71 -17.66
N ALA A 55 -32.29 -13.96 -16.47
CA ALA A 55 -32.37 -12.94 -15.45
C ALA A 55 -30.92 -12.47 -15.23
N PRO A 56 -30.64 -11.16 -15.30
CA PRO A 56 -29.29 -10.67 -15.09
C PRO A 56 -28.81 -11.20 -13.74
N MET A 57 -27.68 -11.91 -13.75
CA MET A 57 -27.08 -12.46 -12.53
C MET A 57 -27.03 -11.34 -11.51
N ALA A 58 -27.72 -11.52 -10.39
CA ALA A 58 -27.71 -10.56 -9.31
C ALA A 58 -26.27 -10.41 -8.83
N ASP A 59 -25.72 -9.21 -9.00
CA ASP A 59 -24.36 -8.90 -8.57
C ASP A 59 -24.25 -9.13 -7.05
N ALA A 60 -23.19 -9.79 -6.60
CA ALA A 60 -23.03 -10.11 -5.18
C ALA A 60 -22.99 -8.80 -4.37
N ALA A 61 -23.67 -8.78 -3.22
CA ALA A 61 -23.68 -7.60 -2.36
C ALA A 61 -22.24 -7.26 -1.90
N PRO A 62 -21.85 -5.98 -1.86
CA PRO A 62 -20.51 -5.59 -1.42
C PRO A 62 -20.21 -6.09 0.00
N VAL A 63 -19.03 -6.69 0.19
CA VAL A 63 -18.58 -7.22 1.48
C VAL A 63 -17.67 -6.19 2.16
N THR A 64 -17.93 -5.88 3.43
CA THR A 64 -17.06 -5.00 4.22
C THR A 64 -15.84 -5.75 4.75
N ILE A 65 -14.68 -5.10 4.73
CA ILE A 65 -13.43 -5.68 5.22
C ILE A 65 -12.57 -4.63 5.93
N THR A 66 -11.79 -5.09 6.91
CA THR A 66 -10.70 -4.31 7.50
C THR A 66 -9.37 -5.00 7.23
N LEU A 67 -8.49 -4.34 6.49
CA LEU A 67 -7.12 -4.78 6.27
C LEU A 67 -6.26 -4.37 7.48
N THR A 68 -5.65 -5.35 8.13
CA THR A 68 -4.75 -5.14 9.27
C THR A 68 -3.56 -6.09 9.19
N GLN A 69 -2.39 -5.58 9.52
CA GLN A 69 -1.16 -6.36 9.71
C GLN A 69 -0.70 -6.33 11.17
N ASN A 70 -1.53 -5.77 12.08
CA ASN A 70 -1.31 -5.81 13.52
C ASN A 70 -1.80 -7.15 14.07
N THR A 71 -1.05 -7.76 14.99
CA THR A 71 -1.50 -8.97 15.71
C THR A 71 -2.38 -8.64 16.92
N GLY A 72 -2.49 -7.36 17.27
CA GLY A 72 -3.30 -6.87 18.39
C GLY A 72 -3.93 -5.52 18.09
N THR A 73 -4.96 -5.21 18.85
CA THR A 73 -5.80 -4.01 18.65
C THR A 73 -5.49 -2.88 19.62
N SER A 74 -4.73 -3.15 20.69
CA SER A 74 -4.30 -2.13 21.65
C SER A 74 -3.12 -1.33 21.11
N ILE A 75 -3.21 -0.01 21.25
CA ILE A 75 -2.10 0.88 21.00
C ILE A 75 -1.37 1.05 22.32
N GLY A 76 -0.08 0.73 22.34
CA GLY A 76 0.73 0.85 23.54
C GLY A 76 1.71 2.01 23.44
N SER A 77 2.15 2.48 24.60
CA SER A 77 3.20 3.50 24.68
C SER A 77 4.54 2.91 24.23
N ASN A 78 5.33 3.71 23.51
CA ASN A 78 6.67 3.38 23.02
C ASN A 78 6.75 2.17 22.09
N ASN A 79 5.66 1.86 21.37
CA ASN A 79 5.60 0.76 20.40
C ASN A 79 5.74 1.23 18.95
N SER A 80 6.31 2.41 18.75
CA SER A 80 6.53 3.03 17.44
C SER A 80 7.79 3.90 17.49
N ILE A 81 8.16 4.43 16.33
CA ILE A 81 9.32 5.29 16.14
C ILE A 81 8.89 6.57 15.44
N ALA A 82 9.46 7.70 15.88
CA ALA A 82 9.36 8.99 15.22
C ALA A 82 10.71 9.71 15.30
N CYS A 83 10.97 10.55 14.31
CA CYS A 83 12.17 11.38 14.24
C CYS A 83 11.82 12.79 14.67
N GLY A 84 12.55 13.30 15.68
CA GLY A 84 12.34 14.64 16.22
C GLY A 84 13.37 15.66 15.72
N ASN A 85 13.03 16.92 15.91
CA ASN A 85 13.91 18.07 15.81
C ASN A 85 14.60 18.35 17.17
N PRO A 86 15.72 19.09 17.19
CA PRO A 86 16.40 19.46 18.44
C PRO A 86 15.56 20.30 19.41
N ASP A 87 14.51 20.98 18.93
CA ASP A 87 13.61 21.80 19.73
C ASP A 87 12.47 21.00 20.40
N GLY A 88 12.47 19.67 20.25
CA GLY A 88 11.46 18.77 20.81
C GLY A 88 10.20 18.64 19.95
N THR A 89 10.16 19.24 18.76
CA THR A 89 9.07 19.05 17.78
C THR A 89 9.30 17.83 16.89
N THR A 90 8.26 17.40 16.17
CA THR A 90 8.38 16.31 15.20
C THR A 90 9.03 16.82 13.91
N ALA A 91 10.10 16.16 13.44
CA ALA A 91 10.67 16.42 12.12
C ALA A 91 9.75 15.88 11.01
N GLU A 92 10.11 16.04 9.73
CA GLU A 92 9.36 15.35 8.67
C GLU A 92 9.44 13.83 8.88
N ASN A 93 8.27 13.18 8.97
CA ASN A 93 8.14 11.73 9.08
C ASN A 93 7.10 11.21 8.10
N SER A 94 7.34 10.04 7.54
CA SER A 94 6.38 9.29 6.74
C SER A 94 6.38 7.84 7.16
N TRP A 95 5.25 7.38 7.69
CA TRP A 95 5.04 5.99 8.10
C TRP A 95 4.25 5.25 7.05
N TYR A 96 4.74 4.08 6.62
CA TYR A 96 4.11 3.30 5.56
C TYR A 96 3.71 1.90 6.01
N ARG A 97 2.61 1.43 5.43
CA ARG A 97 2.28 0.00 5.33
C ARG A 97 1.82 -0.33 3.93
N VAL A 98 2.19 -1.54 3.47
CA VAL A 98 1.77 -2.07 2.17
C VAL A 98 0.92 -3.32 2.37
N PHE A 99 -0.31 -3.28 1.89
CA PHE A 99 -1.30 -4.34 1.96
C PHE A 99 -1.45 -4.98 0.59
N ARG A 100 -1.01 -6.24 0.44
CA ARG A 100 -1.37 -7.04 -0.73
C ARG A 100 -2.81 -7.49 -0.56
N LEU A 101 -3.70 -7.11 -1.47
CA LEU A 101 -5.13 -7.47 -1.37
C LEU A 101 -5.34 -8.99 -1.23
N ALA A 102 -4.57 -9.77 -1.98
CA ALA A 102 -4.61 -11.24 -1.93
C ALA A 102 -4.24 -11.83 -0.56
N ASP A 103 -3.38 -11.18 0.23
CA ASP A 103 -3.03 -11.65 1.59
C ASP A 103 -4.24 -11.56 2.55
N HIS A 104 -5.29 -10.83 2.16
CA HIS A 104 -6.54 -10.64 2.90
C HIS A 104 -7.74 -11.31 2.22
N GLY A 105 -7.52 -12.17 1.22
CA GLY A 105 -8.60 -12.84 0.48
C GLY A 105 -9.33 -11.94 -0.52
N VAL A 106 -8.84 -10.73 -0.77
CA VAL A 106 -9.45 -9.76 -1.68
C VAL A 106 -8.88 -9.98 -3.09
N VAL A 107 -9.70 -10.58 -3.96
CA VAL A 107 -9.33 -10.84 -5.36
C VAL A 107 -9.81 -9.73 -6.32
N GLY A 108 -10.94 -9.09 -5.99
CA GLY A 108 -11.50 -7.96 -6.72
C GLY A 108 -10.86 -6.62 -6.34
N GLY A 109 -11.38 -5.53 -6.90
CA GLY A 109 -11.02 -4.18 -6.48
C GLY A 109 -11.53 -3.89 -5.08
N LEU A 110 -10.85 -3.00 -4.36
CA LEU A 110 -11.25 -2.56 -3.03
C LEU A 110 -11.62 -1.08 -3.06
N ARG A 111 -12.85 -0.75 -2.65
CA ARG A 111 -13.25 0.63 -2.36
C ARG A 111 -12.94 0.94 -0.91
N VAL A 112 -11.86 1.66 -0.67
CA VAL A 112 -11.48 2.16 0.66
C VAL A 112 -12.50 3.19 1.12
N THR A 113 -12.85 3.16 2.41
CA THR A 113 -13.77 4.12 3.04
C THR A 113 -13.14 4.86 4.22
N ALA A 114 -12.16 4.26 4.88
CA ALA A 114 -11.43 4.92 5.97
C ALA A 114 -10.05 4.29 6.19
N VAL A 115 -9.16 5.10 6.78
CA VAL A 115 -7.89 4.64 7.36
C VAL A 115 -7.93 4.95 8.85
N SER A 116 -7.58 3.97 9.67
CA SER A 116 -7.37 4.18 11.09
C SER A 116 -5.88 4.05 11.42
N PHE A 117 -5.39 4.91 12.29
CA PHE A 117 -4.00 4.85 12.75
C PHE A 117 -3.89 5.17 14.24
N GLY A 118 -2.82 4.68 14.84
CA GLY A 118 -2.54 4.92 16.26
C GLY A 118 -1.96 6.30 16.47
N VAL A 119 -2.34 6.92 17.59
CA VAL A 119 -1.75 8.15 18.13
C VAL A 119 -1.15 7.77 19.47
N GLN A 120 0.18 7.75 19.54
CA GLN A 120 0.87 7.61 20.83
C GLN A 120 0.74 8.91 21.61
N GLU A 121 1.05 10.03 20.97
CA GLU A 121 0.95 11.35 21.57
C GLU A 121 0.88 12.42 20.48
N ALA A 122 0.16 13.51 20.75
CA ALA A 122 0.08 14.67 19.89
C ALA A 122 -0.17 15.94 20.71
N LEU A 123 0.45 17.06 20.28
CA LEU A 123 0.27 18.38 20.87
C LEU A 123 0.19 19.46 19.80
N GLY A 124 -0.71 20.42 20.02
CA GLY A 124 -0.88 21.62 19.20
C GLY A 124 -1.70 21.41 17.94
N LEU A 125 -2.56 20.38 17.92
CA LEU A 125 -3.39 19.98 16.78
C LEU A 125 -2.56 19.88 15.48
N PRO A 126 -1.57 18.99 15.42
CA PRO A 126 -0.73 18.83 14.23
C PRO A 126 -1.56 18.33 13.05
N ASN A 127 -1.34 18.90 11.88
CA ASN A 127 -1.93 18.40 10.63
C ASN A 127 -1.05 17.29 10.06
N VAL A 128 -1.62 16.11 9.92
CA VAL A 128 -1.00 14.97 9.20
C VAL A 128 -1.75 14.73 7.90
N GLN A 129 -1.08 14.14 6.91
CA GLN A 129 -1.70 13.70 5.67
C GLN A 129 -1.78 12.19 5.63
N ILE A 130 -2.94 11.67 5.27
CA ILE A 130 -3.19 10.26 5.01
C ILE A 130 -3.21 10.13 3.50
N LYS A 131 -2.27 9.37 2.93
CA LYS A 131 -2.17 9.16 1.49
C LYS A 131 -2.36 7.68 1.18
N ILE A 132 -3.08 7.40 0.10
CA ILE A 132 -3.29 6.06 -0.42
C ILE A 132 -2.74 6.01 -1.84
N GLY A 133 -2.02 4.94 -2.15
CA GLY A 133 -1.52 4.65 -3.49
C GLY A 133 -1.53 3.16 -3.78
N THR A 134 -1.06 2.78 -4.97
CA THR A 134 -0.62 1.42 -5.28
C THR A 134 0.89 1.34 -5.26
N TYR A 135 1.43 0.16 -4.94
CA TYR A 135 2.86 -0.13 -4.95
C TYR A 135 3.15 -1.29 -5.90
N SER A 136 4.10 -1.10 -6.82
CA SER A 136 4.46 -2.11 -7.82
C SER A 136 5.72 -2.91 -7.49
N GLY A 137 6.36 -2.65 -6.34
CA GLY A 137 7.56 -3.37 -5.91
C GLY A 137 7.29 -4.79 -5.40
N ASN A 138 8.37 -5.57 -5.25
CA ASN A 138 8.29 -6.92 -4.68
C ASN A 138 8.22 -6.87 -3.14
N LEU A 139 7.28 -7.64 -2.56
CA LEU A 139 7.05 -7.77 -1.12
C LEU A 139 7.28 -9.19 -0.59
N VAL A 140 7.73 -10.12 -1.43
CA VAL A 140 7.98 -11.52 -1.07
C VAL A 140 9.41 -11.91 -1.47
N PRO A 141 10.33 -12.05 -0.50
CA PRO A 141 10.17 -11.73 0.93
C PRO A 141 9.99 -10.22 1.19
N PRO A 142 9.52 -9.80 2.38
CA PRO A 142 9.37 -8.38 2.70
C PRO A 142 10.71 -7.63 2.60
N PRO A 143 10.80 -6.54 1.81
CA PRO A 143 12.05 -5.82 1.64
C PRO A 143 12.39 -5.00 2.88
N ALA A 144 13.68 -4.78 3.12
CA ALA A 144 14.16 -3.89 4.19
C ALA A 144 13.96 -2.40 3.87
N GLN A 145 13.73 -2.06 2.60
CA GLN A 145 13.53 -0.70 2.10
C GLN A 145 12.49 -0.70 0.98
N LEU A 146 11.59 0.28 0.96
CA LEU A 146 10.68 0.53 -0.15
C LEU A 146 11.29 1.53 -1.14
N ASP A 147 10.95 1.40 -2.42
CA ASP A 147 11.25 2.41 -3.43
C ASP A 147 10.04 3.31 -3.65
N THR A 148 10.13 4.57 -3.22
CA THR A 148 9.03 5.54 -3.38
C THR A 148 8.71 5.85 -4.84
N GLY A 149 9.63 5.61 -5.78
CA GLY A 149 9.37 5.74 -7.22
C GLY A 149 8.43 4.68 -7.79
N LEU A 150 8.16 3.60 -7.04
CA LEU A 150 7.21 2.55 -7.40
C LEU A 150 5.80 2.79 -6.82
N ILE A 151 5.57 3.94 -6.22
CA ILE A 151 4.26 4.34 -5.67
C ILE A 151 3.49 5.12 -6.74
N THR A 152 2.29 4.65 -7.08
CA THR A 152 1.32 5.43 -7.85
C THR A 152 0.27 6.01 -6.90
N PRO A 153 0.20 7.34 -6.71
CA PRO A 153 -0.76 7.94 -5.78
C PRO A 153 -2.20 7.80 -6.29
N LEU A 154 -3.14 7.60 -5.37
CA LEU A 154 -4.58 7.54 -5.65
C LEU A 154 -5.35 8.69 -5.02
N THR A 155 -5.11 8.97 -3.73
CA THR A 155 -5.82 10.02 -2.99
C THR A 155 -5.04 10.44 -1.75
N SER A 156 -5.42 11.59 -1.19
CA SER A 156 -4.90 12.07 0.08
C SER A 156 -5.95 12.86 0.85
N ALA A 157 -5.93 12.77 2.18
CA ALA A 157 -6.72 13.60 3.09
C ALA A 157 -5.82 14.24 4.15
N THR A 158 -6.14 15.46 4.57
CA THR A 158 -5.49 16.10 5.72
C THR A 158 -6.36 15.93 6.95
N PHE A 159 -5.72 15.62 8.08
CA PHE A 159 -6.40 15.43 9.36
C PHE A 159 -5.66 16.18 10.46
N ALA A 160 -6.40 16.96 11.25
CA ALA A 160 -5.88 17.60 12.45
C ALA A 160 -5.97 16.61 13.61
N VAL A 161 -4.82 16.11 14.08
CA VAL A 161 -4.78 15.12 15.17
C VAL A 161 -5.16 15.82 16.49
N PRO A 162 -6.16 15.33 17.24
CA PRO A 162 -6.50 15.89 18.55
C PRO A 162 -5.30 15.87 19.50
N ASN A 163 -5.26 16.81 20.46
CA ASN A 163 -4.26 16.77 21.51
C ASN A 163 -4.47 15.55 22.40
N THR A 164 -3.45 14.72 22.52
CA THR A 164 -3.43 13.52 23.37
C THR A 164 -2.27 13.53 24.35
N ALA A 165 -1.53 14.64 24.45
CA ALA A 165 -0.50 14.84 25.46
C ALA A 165 -1.02 14.50 26.86
N ASN A 166 -0.29 13.66 27.59
CA ASN A 166 -0.64 13.15 28.93
C ASN A 166 -1.93 12.31 28.99
N THR A 167 -2.38 11.73 27.87
CA THR A 167 -3.49 10.78 27.83
C THR A 167 -3.01 9.39 27.39
N ALA A 168 -3.85 8.37 27.56
CA ALA A 168 -3.53 7.03 27.05
C ALA A 168 -3.48 7.05 25.51
N PRO A 169 -2.57 6.29 24.87
CA PRO A 169 -2.55 6.13 23.42
C PRO A 169 -3.91 5.67 22.88
N THR A 170 -4.30 6.20 21.73
CA THR A 170 -5.63 5.97 21.16
C THR A 170 -5.57 5.84 19.64
N SER A 171 -6.60 5.24 19.04
CA SER A 171 -6.76 5.21 17.58
C SER A 171 -7.62 6.37 17.11
N VAL A 172 -7.31 6.89 15.93
CA VAL A 172 -8.17 7.82 15.21
C VAL A 172 -8.53 7.22 13.86
N THR A 173 -9.71 7.57 13.35
CA THR A 173 -10.22 7.10 12.06
C THR A 173 -10.48 8.30 11.17
N VAL A 174 -9.91 8.27 9.97
CA VAL A 174 -10.04 9.32 8.98
C VAL A 174 -10.82 8.79 7.79
N PRO A 175 -12.02 9.36 7.51
CA PRO A 175 -12.75 9.04 6.29
C PRO A 175 -11.92 9.43 5.06
N ILE A 176 -11.70 8.48 4.16
CA ILE A 176 -10.98 8.70 2.91
C ILE A 176 -11.46 7.65 1.90
N THR A 177 -11.79 8.10 0.68
CA THR A 177 -12.28 7.21 -0.38
C THR A 177 -11.22 7.03 -1.45
N ALA A 178 -10.94 5.77 -1.80
CA ALA A 178 -10.05 5.40 -2.90
C ALA A 178 -10.57 4.11 -3.56
N ASN A 179 -10.41 4.00 -4.88
CA ASN A 179 -10.63 2.74 -5.60
C ASN A 179 -9.28 2.10 -5.88
N VAL A 180 -8.98 1.00 -5.18
CA VAL A 180 -7.77 0.21 -5.38
C VAL A 180 -8.08 -0.89 -6.39
N PRO A 181 -7.34 -1.01 -7.50
CA PRO A 181 -7.60 -2.04 -8.50
C PRO A 181 -7.44 -3.45 -7.96
N ALA A 182 -8.12 -4.40 -8.60
CA ALA A 182 -7.99 -5.83 -8.29
C ALA A 182 -6.53 -6.29 -8.33
N LEU A 183 -6.19 -7.27 -7.49
CA LEU A 183 -4.86 -7.89 -7.40
C LEU A 183 -3.70 -6.91 -7.11
N SER A 184 -4.00 -5.67 -6.71
CA SER A 184 -2.99 -4.65 -6.42
C SER A 184 -2.37 -4.81 -5.03
N GLN A 185 -1.24 -4.14 -4.83
CA GLN A 185 -0.69 -3.87 -3.50
C GLN A 185 -1.04 -2.42 -3.17
N MET A 186 -1.86 -2.21 -2.15
CA MET A 186 -2.20 -0.88 -1.66
C MET A 186 -1.11 -0.42 -0.70
N ILE A 187 -0.64 0.82 -0.85
CA ILE A 187 0.25 1.46 0.12
C ILE A 187 -0.49 2.60 0.81
N VAL A 188 -0.32 2.68 2.12
CA VAL A 188 -0.83 3.78 2.96
C VAL A 188 0.36 4.50 3.56
N GLU A 189 0.35 5.82 3.47
CA GLU A 189 1.31 6.72 4.12
C GLU A 189 0.57 7.60 5.13
N ILE A 190 1.06 7.62 6.37
CA ILE A 190 0.76 8.68 7.32
C ILE A 190 1.95 9.62 7.29
N PHE A 191 1.73 10.85 6.84
CA PHE A 191 2.76 11.86 6.66
C PHE A 191 2.60 12.97 7.70
N SER A 192 3.68 13.26 8.42
CA SER A 192 3.81 14.44 9.26
C SER A 192 4.80 15.40 8.61
N PRO A 193 4.43 16.66 8.32
CA PRO A 193 5.40 17.66 7.91
C PRO A 193 6.39 17.96 9.04
N ASP A 194 7.47 18.65 8.70
CA ASP A 194 8.38 19.23 9.70
C ASP A 194 7.67 20.29 10.55
N MET A 195 7.76 20.14 11.87
CA MET A 195 7.13 21.03 12.87
C MET A 195 8.15 21.91 13.59
N ASN A 196 9.37 22.01 13.09
CA ASN A 196 10.43 22.84 13.67
C ASN A 196 9.94 24.28 13.93
N GLY A 197 10.08 24.75 15.16
CA GLY A 197 9.68 26.09 15.58
C GLY A 197 8.18 26.29 15.79
N THR A 198 7.34 25.25 15.71
CA THR A 198 5.89 25.39 15.92
C THR A 198 5.40 25.00 17.31
N SER A 199 6.28 24.46 18.17
CA SER A 199 5.91 23.85 19.47
C SER A 199 4.84 22.75 19.36
N LYS A 200 4.74 22.10 18.20
CA LYS A 200 3.81 20.99 17.95
C LYS A 200 4.59 19.69 17.82
N TYR A 201 3.96 18.59 18.18
CA TYR A 201 4.51 17.27 17.90
C TYR A 201 3.40 16.26 17.65
N PHE A 202 3.75 15.23 16.90
CA PHE A 202 2.96 14.06 16.60
C PHE A 202 3.85 12.81 16.65
N TYR A 203 3.41 11.80 17.39
CA TYR A 203 4.01 10.47 17.44
C TYR A 203 2.97 9.43 17.04
N LEU A 204 3.20 8.75 15.90
CA LEU A 204 2.37 7.63 15.46
C LEU A 204 2.43 6.52 16.52
N GLY A 205 1.28 5.95 16.87
CA GLY A 205 1.17 4.81 17.76
C GLY A 205 1.45 3.47 17.07
N GLY A 206 1.84 2.49 17.89
CA GLY A 206 2.01 1.10 17.49
C GLY A 206 1.38 0.13 18.48
N ASN A 207 1.27 -1.13 18.08
CA ASN A 207 0.73 -2.20 18.92
C ASN A 207 1.85 -2.94 19.65
N ALA A 208 1.55 -3.52 20.82
CA ALA A 208 2.54 -4.20 21.66
C ALA A 208 2.76 -5.67 21.30
N THR A 209 1.93 -6.25 20.42
CA THR A 209 1.82 -7.70 20.25
C THR A 209 2.52 -8.24 19.00
N GLY A 210 2.89 -7.36 18.06
CA GLY A 210 3.58 -7.74 16.83
C GLY A 210 2.91 -7.29 15.53
N GLU A 211 3.51 -7.72 14.43
CA GLU A 211 2.98 -7.49 13.09
C GLU A 211 3.23 -8.68 12.17
N SER A 212 2.33 -8.92 11.22
CA SER A 212 2.46 -10.00 10.23
C SER A 212 3.30 -9.58 9.01
N LYS A 213 3.46 -8.27 8.79
CA LYS A 213 4.30 -7.65 7.76
C LYS A 213 4.91 -6.36 8.32
N PRO A 214 6.09 -5.94 7.86
CA PRO A 214 6.81 -4.80 8.40
C PRO A 214 6.08 -3.47 8.19
N GLY A 215 6.14 -2.60 9.19
CA GLY A 215 5.99 -1.15 9.01
C GLY A 215 7.28 -0.50 8.52
N TYR A 216 7.16 0.63 7.81
CA TYR A 216 8.31 1.39 7.29
C TYR A 216 8.28 2.84 7.74
N LEU A 217 9.45 3.44 7.92
CA LEU A 217 9.62 4.84 8.24
C LEU A 217 10.59 5.50 7.24
N ARG A 218 10.19 6.66 6.73
CA ARG A 218 11.06 7.63 6.04
C ARG A 218 11.09 8.91 6.86
N ALA A 219 12.28 9.46 7.07
CA ALA A 219 12.49 10.75 7.71
C ALA A 219 13.78 11.33 7.14
N PRO A 220 13.70 12.11 6.04
CA PRO A 220 14.89 12.59 5.32
C PRO A 220 15.72 13.57 6.15
N THR A 221 15.09 14.24 7.11
CA THR A 221 15.69 15.22 8.00
C THR A 221 15.54 14.78 9.47
N GLY A 222 16.09 15.57 10.39
CA GLY A 222 16.03 15.27 11.82
C GLY A 222 16.94 14.13 12.25
N ALA A 223 16.67 13.56 13.42
CA ALA A 223 17.58 12.64 14.11
C ALA A 223 17.84 11.31 13.39
N CYS A 224 16.95 10.87 12.49
CA CYS A 224 17.05 9.55 11.87
C CYS A 224 17.78 9.53 10.52
N ALA A 225 17.78 10.66 9.78
CA ALA A 225 18.43 10.81 8.47
C ALA A 225 18.21 9.62 7.50
N THR A 226 16.95 9.16 7.37
CA THR A 226 16.56 8.04 6.49
C THR A 226 15.74 8.56 5.31
N PRO A 227 16.38 8.93 4.18
CA PRO A 227 15.71 9.56 3.04
C PRO A 227 14.81 8.60 2.25
N GLN A 228 15.02 7.29 2.41
CA GLN A 228 14.16 6.24 1.84
C GLN A 228 13.39 5.52 2.97
N PRO A 229 12.17 5.01 2.71
CA PRO A 229 11.42 4.26 3.71
C PRO A 229 12.12 2.95 4.03
N ARG A 230 12.58 2.79 5.27
CA ARG A 230 13.21 1.56 5.77
C ARG A 230 12.29 0.88 6.76
N SER A 231 12.31 -0.44 6.80
CA SER A 231 11.51 -1.17 7.79
C SER A 231 11.96 -0.77 9.21
N THR A 232 11.03 -0.75 10.16
CA THR A 232 11.35 -0.40 11.56
C THR A 232 12.44 -1.31 12.13
N THR A 233 12.39 -2.61 11.81
CA THR A 233 13.47 -3.57 12.11
C THR A 233 14.80 -3.19 11.48
N ALA A 234 14.84 -2.78 10.20
CA ALA A 234 16.08 -2.37 9.54
C ALA A 234 16.66 -1.06 10.10
N LEU A 235 15.83 -0.25 10.77
CA LEU A 235 16.23 0.93 11.52
C LEU A 235 16.72 0.61 12.95
N GLY A 236 16.65 -0.65 13.39
CA GLY A 236 17.05 -1.07 14.74
C GLY A 236 15.92 -1.06 15.77
N PHE A 237 14.66 -0.96 15.34
CA PHE A 237 13.47 -0.90 16.19
C PHE A 237 12.54 -2.09 15.91
N PRO A 238 12.96 -3.34 16.20
CA PRO A 238 12.21 -4.55 15.85
C PRO A 238 10.87 -4.69 16.58
N THR A 239 10.66 -3.94 17.67
CA THR A 239 9.41 -3.92 18.44
C THR A 239 8.49 -2.75 18.07
N SER A 240 8.87 -1.93 17.09
CA SER A 240 8.02 -0.84 16.59
C SER A 240 7.04 -1.37 15.55
N HIS A 241 5.86 -1.79 16.02
CA HIS A 241 4.80 -2.38 15.20
C HIS A 241 3.72 -1.33 14.89
N LEU A 242 3.88 -0.62 13.78
CA LEU A 242 3.06 0.56 13.44
C LEU A 242 1.56 0.22 13.38
N PHE A 243 0.71 0.95 14.08
CA PHE A 243 -0.73 0.72 14.03
C PHE A 243 -1.34 1.51 12.87
N ILE A 244 -1.55 0.86 11.72
CA ILE A 244 -2.29 1.38 10.58
C ILE A 244 -3.22 0.26 10.07
N THR A 245 -4.51 0.56 9.91
CA THR A 245 -5.53 -0.32 9.34
C THR A 245 -6.36 0.41 8.29
N VAL A 246 -6.96 -0.34 7.36
CA VAL A 246 -7.80 0.22 6.30
C VAL A 246 -9.15 -0.47 6.28
N ALA A 247 -10.23 0.30 6.28
CA ALA A 247 -11.59 -0.21 6.08
C ALA A 247 -12.04 0.04 4.64
N GLY A 248 -12.80 -0.90 4.07
CA GLY A 248 -13.34 -0.77 2.73
C GLY A 248 -14.40 -1.82 2.42
N THR A 249 -14.84 -1.82 1.16
CA THR A 249 -15.78 -2.79 0.59
C THR A 249 -15.25 -3.36 -0.72
N HIS A 250 -15.46 -4.66 -0.97
CA HIS A 250 -15.08 -5.32 -2.22
C HIS A 250 -16.20 -6.25 -2.73
#